data_AF-A0A0N5A8F9-F1
#
_entry.id   AF-A0A0N5A8F9-F1
#
_cell.length_a   1.000
_cell.length_b   1.000
_cell.length_c   1.000
_cell.angle_alpha   90.00
_cell.angle_beta   90.00
_cell.angle_gamma   90.00
#
_symmetry.space_group_name_H-M   'P 1'
#
loop_
_entity.id
_entity.type
_entity.pdbx_description
1 polymer ?
#
loop_
_entity_poly.entity_id
_entity_poly.type
_entity_poly.pdbx_seq_one_letter_code
_entity_poly.pdbx_strand_id
1 'polypeptide(L)'
;MTEKTVEVAPGALVCKEAILEGRIKIGSGTIVHPTATIRAKNGPIVIGENNNIEETVLIENVYGPLSPDGKTMEIGAQNIFEIGSVIQAAKIGNGNLFGVQCKVGPSTEVTNNCFIGVRCSALLKEELPENTVIYGKGNSRRIAERSVEEGSFMEYLGIAKLDNASPVVFNVKRNLERHDLHEFDGTVEDAIDSREIFDLLRDINDPEHPLTLEQLNVVQEDLISVKNDDGEVTVDVQFTPTIPHCSMATLIGLAIKVKLFRSLHPSVRIIVRITPGTHNNGDAISKQLADKERVAAAMENPNLMEAVNAREHNYRARSAFKLIEINARHKFLDNASVVVDLGAAPGSWCQVVSELTKSTLVREHFVLGIDLQVIRPIPGVHLMSLSDVTKQNTQKKIQILLKNREVDVILSDMAPNPSGDSKVDHERIIDLCIRSSKLFCSTQPIINLRRDGTFLCKIWDGCRTAEFTNYLQQYFDKVINVKPKASRDNSAETYILAKKFNCTV
;
A
#
# COMPACT_ATOMS: atom_id res chain seq x y z
N MET A 1 -39.43 -28.87 7.78
CA MET A 1 -39.03 -27.58 7.21
C MET A 1 -37.88 -27.09 8.07
N THR A 2 -36.65 -27.14 7.57
CA THR A 2 -35.45 -26.71 8.31
C THR A 2 -35.48 -25.20 8.45
N GLU A 3 -35.69 -24.70 9.67
CA GLU A 3 -35.61 -23.27 9.99
C GLU A 3 -34.27 -22.71 9.49
N LYS A 4 -34.34 -21.59 8.77
CA LYS A 4 -33.14 -20.87 8.34
C LYS A 4 -32.37 -20.46 9.59
N THR A 5 -31.20 -21.05 9.81
CA THR A 5 -30.40 -20.81 11.01
C THR A 5 -29.66 -19.48 10.95
N VAL A 6 -29.47 -18.89 9.77
CA VAL A 6 -28.79 -17.61 9.58
C VAL A 6 -29.73 -16.62 8.87
N GLU A 7 -29.99 -15.48 9.51
CA GLU A 7 -30.71 -14.34 8.93
C GLU A 7 -29.71 -13.22 8.61
N VAL A 8 -29.64 -12.81 7.35
CA VAL A 8 -28.76 -11.72 6.89
C VAL A 8 -29.64 -10.59 6.38
N ALA A 9 -29.53 -9.41 6.99
CA ALA A 9 -30.30 -8.24 6.60
C ALA A 9 -29.83 -7.68 5.23
N PRO A 10 -30.71 -6.99 4.49
CA PRO A 10 -30.34 -6.33 3.23
C PRO A 10 -29.15 -5.38 3.40
N GLY A 11 -28.19 -5.43 2.47
CA GLY A 11 -26.99 -4.59 2.49
C GLY A 11 -25.84 -5.10 3.36
N ALA A 12 -26.03 -6.20 4.10
CA ALA A 12 -24.91 -6.91 4.71
C ALA A 12 -24.17 -7.76 3.66
N LEU A 13 -22.83 -7.78 3.74
CA LEU A 13 -21.96 -8.53 2.84
C LEU A 13 -21.32 -9.68 3.60
N VAL A 14 -21.67 -10.92 3.27
CA VAL A 14 -21.11 -12.12 3.91
C VAL A 14 -20.39 -12.96 2.86
N CYS A 15 -19.08 -13.11 3.02
CA CYS A 15 -18.27 -13.94 2.13
C CYS A 15 -18.64 -15.42 2.24
N LYS A 16 -18.58 -16.13 1.11
CA LYS A 16 -18.99 -17.54 1.01
C LYS A 16 -18.10 -18.47 1.82
N GLU A 17 -16.85 -18.08 2.01
CA GLU A 17 -15.83 -18.80 2.79
C GLU A 17 -15.95 -18.55 4.30
N ALA A 18 -16.87 -17.69 4.75
CA ALA A 18 -17.15 -17.50 6.17
C ALA A 18 -17.91 -18.71 6.72
N ILE A 19 -17.56 -19.11 7.94
CA ILE A 19 -18.17 -20.25 8.64
C ILE A 19 -19.21 -19.71 9.61
N LEU A 20 -20.49 -19.91 9.30
CA LEU A 20 -21.61 -19.49 10.14
C LEU A 20 -22.36 -20.73 10.65
N GLU A 21 -22.35 -20.96 11.95
CA GLU A 21 -22.95 -22.14 12.59
C GLU A 21 -23.95 -21.74 13.67
N GLY A 22 -25.15 -22.32 13.65
CA GLY A 22 -26.21 -22.08 14.64
C GLY A 22 -27.10 -20.87 14.31
N ARG A 23 -27.86 -20.39 15.31
CA ARG A 23 -28.84 -19.30 15.17
C ARG A 23 -28.15 -17.93 15.17
N ILE A 24 -28.01 -17.31 13.99
CA ILE A 24 -27.27 -16.05 13.81
C ILE A 24 -28.14 -15.03 13.08
N LYS A 25 -28.19 -13.79 13.59
CA LYS A 25 -28.77 -12.63 12.87
C LYS A 25 -27.68 -11.61 12.59
N ILE A 26 -27.60 -11.12 11.35
CA ILE A 26 -26.63 -10.13 10.90
C ILE A 26 -27.36 -8.88 10.40
N GLY A 27 -27.13 -7.74 11.04
CA GLY A 27 -27.70 -6.44 10.69
C GLY A 27 -27.15 -5.86 9.38
N SER A 28 -27.84 -4.87 8.82
CA SER A 28 -27.50 -4.25 7.53
C SER A 28 -26.13 -3.57 7.55
N GLY A 29 -25.46 -3.55 6.40
CA GLY A 29 -24.13 -2.91 6.26
C GLY A 29 -22.98 -3.65 6.95
N THR A 30 -23.27 -4.74 7.68
CA THR A 30 -22.24 -5.57 8.30
C THR A 30 -21.49 -6.39 7.24
N ILE A 31 -20.17 -6.38 7.31
CA ILE A 31 -19.26 -7.10 6.42
C ILE A 31 -18.63 -8.26 7.18
N VAL A 32 -18.66 -9.46 6.58
CA VAL A 32 -18.02 -10.67 7.10
C VAL A 32 -17.05 -11.18 6.04
N HIS A 33 -15.76 -11.05 6.33
CA HIS A 33 -14.66 -11.42 5.45
C HIS A 33 -14.52 -12.94 5.27
N PRO A 34 -13.77 -13.41 4.25
CA PRO A 34 -13.49 -14.84 4.06
C PRO A 34 -12.83 -15.45 5.30
N THR A 35 -13.10 -16.72 5.60
CA THR A 35 -12.48 -17.47 6.73
C THR A 35 -12.84 -17.00 8.14
N ALA A 36 -13.62 -15.92 8.29
CA ALA A 36 -14.22 -15.55 9.58
C ALA A 36 -15.15 -16.67 10.07
N THR A 37 -15.18 -16.92 11.37
CA THR A 37 -15.95 -18.00 11.99
C THR A 37 -16.87 -17.45 13.07
N ILE A 38 -18.17 -17.63 12.91
CA ILE A 38 -19.20 -17.21 13.86
C ILE A 38 -20.00 -18.46 14.26
N ARG A 39 -19.94 -18.84 15.54
CA ARG A 39 -20.61 -20.05 16.05
C ARG A 39 -21.52 -19.75 17.24
N ALA A 40 -22.81 -19.85 17.00
CA ALA A 40 -23.87 -19.81 18.01
C ALA A 40 -24.03 -21.19 18.67
N LYS A 41 -23.01 -21.66 19.41
CA LYS A 41 -22.97 -23.00 20.02
C LYS A 41 -24.00 -23.19 21.14
N ASN A 42 -24.01 -22.28 22.11
CA ASN A 42 -24.81 -22.41 23.35
C ASN A 42 -25.85 -21.30 23.48
N GLY A 43 -26.29 -20.70 22.38
CA GLY A 43 -27.25 -19.59 22.35
C GLY A 43 -27.16 -18.81 21.04
N PRO A 44 -28.21 -18.09 20.64
CA PRO A 44 -28.19 -17.31 19.41
C PRO A 44 -27.17 -16.16 19.49
N ILE A 45 -26.71 -15.70 18.31
CA ILE A 45 -25.87 -14.51 18.16
C ILE A 45 -26.66 -13.49 17.36
N VAL A 46 -26.77 -12.27 17.88
CA VAL A 46 -27.38 -11.13 17.19
C VAL A 46 -26.32 -10.07 16.98
N ILE A 47 -26.01 -9.79 15.72
CA ILE A 47 -25.02 -8.81 15.29
C ILE A 47 -25.76 -7.61 14.72
N GLY A 48 -25.49 -6.43 15.26
CA GLY A 48 -26.05 -5.16 14.82
C GLY A 48 -25.55 -4.74 13.43
N GLU A 49 -25.79 -3.49 13.10
CA GLU A 49 -25.51 -2.91 11.78
C GLU A 49 -24.06 -2.44 11.64
N ASN A 50 -23.57 -2.36 10.40
CA ASN A 50 -22.30 -1.73 10.04
C ASN A 50 -21.07 -2.27 10.81
N ASN A 51 -21.06 -3.54 11.21
CA ASN A 51 -19.89 -4.16 11.80
C ASN A 51 -18.92 -4.63 10.70
N ASN A 52 -17.61 -4.66 10.96
CA ASN A 52 -16.64 -5.33 10.10
C ASN A 52 -15.99 -6.51 10.83
N ILE A 53 -16.09 -7.71 10.26
CA ILE A 53 -15.57 -8.95 10.82
C ILE A 53 -14.53 -9.49 9.86
N GLU A 54 -13.25 -9.26 10.15
CA GLU A 54 -12.12 -9.59 9.26
C GLU A 54 -11.77 -11.08 9.22
N GLU A 55 -10.82 -11.45 8.36
CA GLU A 55 -10.39 -12.82 8.15
C GLU A 55 -9.91 -13.48 9.45
N THR A 56 -10.20 -14.77 9.62
CA THR A 56 -9.79 -15.57 10.79
C THR A 56 -10.31 -15.13 12.16
N VAL A 57 -11.19 -14.12 12.21
CA VAL A 57 -11.91 -13.74 13.44
C VAL A 57 -12.77 -14.91 13.91
N LEU A 58 -12.78 -15.14 15.23
CA LEU A 58 -13.60 -16.15 15.88
C LEU A 58 -14.58 -15.50 16.86
N ILE A 59 -15.86 -15.52 16.52
CA ILE A 59 -16.96 -15.11 17.40
C ILE A 59 -17.70 -16.38 17.85
N GLU A 60 -17.67 -16.68 19.14
CA GLU A 60 -18.40 -17.85 19.67
C GLU A 60 -19.23 -17.50 20.89
N ASN A 61 -20.52 -17.83 20.83
CA ASN A 61 -21.37 -17.83 22.02
C ASN A 61 -21.15 -19.12 22.80
N VAL A 62 -20.23 -19.06 23.77
CA VAL A 62 -19.83 -20.16 24.66
C VAL A 62 -20.33 -19.92 26.09
N TYR A 63 -21.65 -19.86 26.30
CA TYR A 63 -22.18 -19.84 27.66
C TYR A 63 -21.95 -21.19 28.38
N GLY A 64 -21.69 -21.15 29.69
CA GLY A 64 -21.49 -22.35 30.52
C GLY A 64 -22.76 -23.19 30.70
N PRO A 65 -22.64 -24.45 31.15
CA PRO A 65 -23.69 -25.50 31.15
C PRO A 65 -24.92 -25.26 32.07
N LEU A 66 -25.10 -24.05 32.63
CA LEU A 66 -26.14 -23.75 33.63
C LEU A 66 -27.36 -22.97 33.08
N SER A 67 -27.43 -22.72 31.77
CA SER A 67 -28.59 -22.06 31.13
C SER A 67 -29.09 -22.89 29.94
N PRO A 68 -30.16 -23.69 30.11
CA PRO A 68 -30.60 -24.68 29.10
C PRO A 68 -31.13 -24.08 27.80
N ASP A 69 -31.47 -22.78 27.76
CA ASP A 69 -31.91 -22.08 26.53
C ASP A 69 -30.82 -21.20 25.88
N GLY A 70 -29.68 -21.02 26.57
CA GLY A 70 -28.59 -20.18 26.08
C GLY A 70 -28.91 -18.70 26.11
N LYS A 71 -28.06 -17.88 26.74
CA LYS A 71 -28.23 -16.41 26.66
C LYS A 71 -27.85 -15.97 25.25
N THR A 72 -28.64 -15.09 24.65
CA THR A 72 -28.30 -14.43 23.38
C THR A 72 -27.00 -13.66 23.57
N MET A 73 -26.04 -13.87 22.67
CA MET A 73 -24.89 -12.99 22.54
C MET A 73 -25.33 -11.77 21.72
N GLU A 74 -25.20 -10.60 22.32
CA GLU A 74 -25.59 -9.34 21.69
C GLU A 74 -24.33 -8.56 21.28
N ILE A 75 -24.21 -8.29 19.99
CA ILE A 75 -23.17 -7.42 19.43
C ILE A 75 -23.88 -6.20 18.84
N GLY A 76 -23.52 -5.02 19.33
CA GLY A 76 -24.05 -3.75 18.86
C GLY A 76 -23.63 -3.41 17.43
N ALA A 77 -23.80 -2.15 17.06
CA ALA A 77 -23.46 -1.62 15.75
C ALA A 77 -22.02 -1.08 15.69
N GLN A 78 -21.49 -0.95 14.47
CA GLN A 78 -20.25 -0.23 14.17
C GLN A 78 -18.99 -0.81 14.85
N ASN A 79 -18.95 -2.09 15.22
CA ASN A 79 -17.74 -2.69 15.77
C ASN A 79 -16.80 -3.20 14.67
N ILE A 80 -15.50 -3.12 14.88
CA ILE A 80 -14.48 -3.77 14.04
C ILE A 80 -13.79 -4.87 14.81
N PHE A 81 -13.72 -6.02 14.16
CA PHE A 81 -12.98 -7.18 14.62
C PHE A 81 -11.83 -7.45 13.65
N GLU A 82 -10.62 -7.09 14.05
CA GLU A 82 -9.43 -7.26 13.22
C GLU A 82 -8.96 -8.73 13.20
N ILE A 83 -8.15 -9.04 12.18
CA ILE A 83 -7.65 -10.38 11.87
C ILE A 83 -7.24 -11.18 13.12
N GLY A 84 -7.86 -12.34 13.28
CA GLY A 84 -7.51 -13.34 14.30
C GLY A 84 -7.94 -13.01 15.72
N SER A 85 -8.76 -11.97 15.93
CA SER A 85 -9.38 -11.70 17.22
C SER A 85 -10.35 -12.82 17.64
N VAL A 86 -10.40 -13.09 18.95
CA VAL A 86 -11.26 -14.13 19.54
C VAL A 86 -12.23 -13.49 20.52
N ILE A 87 -13.51 -13.61 20.22
CA ILE A 87 -14.58 -12.89 20.90
C ILE A 87 -15.60 -13.88 21.45
N GLN A 88 -15.69 -13.92 22.76
CA GLN A 88 -16.63 -14.78 23.48
C GLN A 88 -17.56 -13.99 24.41
N ALA A 89 -17.35 -12.67 24.53
CA ALA A 89 -18.13 -11.77 25.38
C ALA A 89 -19.63 -11.88 25.13
N ALA A 90 -20.41 -12.09 26.18
CA ALA A 90 -21.86 -12.22 26.07
C ALA A 90 -22.55 -10.95 25.56
N LYS A 91 -21.96 -9.78 25.82
CA LYS A 91 -22.50 -8.48 25.47
C LYS A 91 -21.40 -7.55 25.00
N ILE A 92 -21.59 -7.00 23.81
CA ILE A 92 -20.72 -6.01 23.17
C ILE A 92 -21.61 -4.85 22.74
N GLY A 93 -21.28 -3.64 23.21
CA GLY A 93 -21.96 -2.42 22.80
C GLY A 93 -21.59 -1.97 21.40
N ASN A 94 -21.65 -0.67 21.17
CA ASN A 94 -21.44 -0.06 19.87
C ASN A 94 -20.04 0.52 19.74
N GLY A 95 -19.55 0.54 18.52
CA GLY A 95 -18.36 1.27 18.18
C GLY A 95 -17.13 0.78 18.94
N ASN A 96 -16.87 -0.52 18.98
CA ASN A 96 -15.66 -1.06 19.61
C ASN A 96 -14.67 -1.53 18.55
N LEU A 97 -13.37 -1.44 18.85
CA LEU A 97 -12.29 -1.92 17.99
C LEU A 97 -11.50 -3.02 18.72
N PHE A 98 -11.58 -4.22 18.15
CA PHE A 98 -10.91 -5.43 18.62
C PHE A 98 -9.70 -5.69 17.74
N GLY A 99 -8.52 -5.35 18.27
CA GLY A 99 -7.27 -5.37 17.52
C GLY A 99 -6.77 -6.76 17.15
N VAL A 100 -5.83 -6.82 16.20
CA VAL A 100 -5.25 -8.08 15.67
C VAL A 100 -4.90 -9.05 16.80
N GLN A 101 -5.43 -10.27 16.72
CA GLN A 101 -5.18 -11.35 17.70
C GLN A 101 -5.56 -11.04 19.16
N CYS A 102 -6.42 -10.05 19.42
CA CYS A 102 -6.91 -9.81 20.78
C CYS A 102 -7.87 -10.92 21.26
N LYS A 103 -8.10 -11.01 22.57
CA LYS A 103 -9.00 -12.01 23.16
C LYS A 103 -9.96 -11.38 24.17
N VAL A 104 -11.25 -11.68 24.03
CA VAL A 104 -12.28 -11.24 24.96
C VAL A 104 -13.06 -12.43 25.47
N GLY A 105 -13.06 -12.60 26.79
CA GLY A 105 -13.62 -13.77 27.46
C GLY A 105 -15.14 -13.70 27.63
N PRO A 106 -15.80 -14.84 27.91
CA PRO A 106 -17.25 -14.93 27.99
C PRO A 106 -17.89 -14.24 29.19
N SER A 107 -17.09 -13.91 30.20
CA SER A 107 -17.54 -13.18 31.39
C SER A 107 -17.26 -11.68 31.32
N THR A 108 -16.68 -11.21 30.22
CA THR A 108 -16.42 -9.78 29.99
C THR A 108 -17.59 -9.17 29.23
N GLU A 109 -18.12 -8.06 29.73
CA GLU A 109 -19.06 -7.22 29.00
C GLU A 109 -18.28 -6.01 28.47
N VAL A 110 -18.38 -5.75 27.17
CA VAL A 110 -17.74 -4.60 26.51
C VAL A 110 -18.82 -3.57 26.26
N THR A 111 -18.68 -2.36 26.81
CA THR A 111 -19.66 -1.29 26.62
C THR A 111 -19.44 -0.61 25.26
N ASN A 112 -19.37 0.72 25.18
CA ASN A 112 -19.26 1.46 23.93
C ASN A 112 -17.87 2.09 23.77
N ASN A 113 -17.42 2.31 22.53
CA ASN A 113 -16.20 3.06 22.21
C ASN A 113 -14.92 2.49 22.83
N CYS A 114 -14.89 1.19 23.13
CA CYS A 114 -13.73 0.52 23.69
C CYS A 114 -12.75 0.07 22.61
N PHE A 115 -11.45 0.17 22.94
CA PHE A 115 -10.36 -0.29 22.10
C PHE A 115 -9.58 -1.39 22.83
N ILE A 116 -9.49 -2.58 22.24
CA ILE A 116 -8.68 -3.67 22.75
C ILE A 116 -7.52 -3.89 21.79
N GLY A 117 -6.34 -3.42 22.17
CA GLY A 117 -5.18 -3.38 21.29
C GLY A 117 -4.67 -4.75 20.84
N VAL A 118 -3.73 -4.70 19.88
CA VAL A 118 -3.10 -5.86 19.26
C VAL A 118 -2.57 -6.84 20.32
N ARG A 119 -3.04 -8.09 20.26
CA ARG A 119 -2.70 -9.19 21.20
C ARG A 119 -3.05 -8.91 22.67
N CYS A 120 -3.86 -7.90 22.96
CA CYS A 120 -4.34 -7.67 24.31
C CYS A 120 -5.46 -8.66 24.67
N SER A 121 -5.71 -8.82 25.97
CA SER A 121 -6.73 -9.74 26.47
C SER A 121 -7.55 -9.14 27.61
N ALA A 122 -8.88 -9.26 27.49
CA ALA A 122 -9.85 -8.95 28.54
C ALA A 122 -10.61 -10.25 28.85
N LEU A 123 -10.15 -10.99 29.86
CA LEU A 123 -10.66 -12.34 30.17
C LEU A 123 -11.32 -12.41 31.55
N LEU A 124 -11.29 -11.32 32.31
CA LEU A 124 -11.84 -11.28 33.66
C LEU A 124 -13.35 -11.10 33.62
N LYS A 125 -14.02 -11.45 34.72
CA LYS A 125 -15.43 -11.11 34.92
C LYS A 125 -15.52 -9.63 35.24
N GLU A 126 -15.82 -8.83 34.24
CA GLU A 126 -15.81 -7.38 34.33
C GLU A 126 -16.71 -6.75 33.28
N GLU A 127 -17.14 -5.53 33.55
CA GLU A 127 -17.74 -4.64 32.57
C GLU A 127 -16.69 -3.57 32.24
N LEU A 128 -16.24 -3.52 30.98
CA LEU A 128 -15.31 -2.49 30.53
C LEU A 128 -16.07 -1.17 30.42
N PRO A 129 -15.70 -0.11 31.17
CA PRO A 129 -16.34 1.19 31.05
C PRO A 129 -16.23 1.77 29.64
N GLU A 130 -17.13 2.68 29.29
CA GLU A 130 -17.08 3.32 27.97
C GLU A 130 -15.73 4.00 27.73
N ASN A 131 -15.29 4.01 26.47
CA ASN A 131 -14.00 4.62 26.07
C ASN A 131 -12.77 3.95 26.71
N THR A 132 -12.90 2.69 27.17
CA THR A 132 -11.77 1.93 27.71
C THR A 132 -10.79 1.52 26.62
N VAL A 133 -9.50 1.81 26.82
CA VAL A 133 -8.41 1.42 25.93
C VAL A 133 -7.50 0.44 26.68
N ILE A 134 -7.40 -0.79 26.16
CA ILE A 134 -6.48 -1.83 26.65
C ILE A 134 -5.30 -1.90 25.68
N TYR A 135 -4.07 -1.80 26.18
CA TYR A 135 -2.88 -1.74 25.35
C TYR A 135 -1.64 -2.37 26.01
N GLY A 136 -0.64 -2.66 25.19
CA GLY A 136 0.65 -3.19 25.62
C GLY A 136 0.60 -4.66 26.06
N LYS A 137 1.77 -5.28 26.19
CA LYS A 137 1.91 -6.71 26.53
C LYS A 137 1.33 -7.07 27.91
N GLY A 138 1.17 -6.09 28.79
CA GLY A 138 0.60 -6.26 30.14
C GLY A 138 -0.90 -5.99 30.25
N ASN A 139 -1.60 -5.74 29.14
CA ASN A 139 -3.01 -5.32 29.13
C ASN A 139 -3.26 -4.09 30.01
N SER A 140 -2.36 -3.10 29.92
CA SER A 140 -2.50 -1.81 30.61
C SER A 140 -3.77 -1.12 30.14
N ARG A 141 -4.43 -0.38 31.05
CA ARG A 141 -5.75 0.19 30.81
C ARG A 141 -5.75 1.67 31.06
N ARG A 142 -6.45 2.40 30.20
CA ARG A 142 -6.79 3.80 30.40
C ARG A 142 -8.21 4.06 29.91
N ILE A 143 -8.88 5.02 30.51
CA ILE A 143 -10.15 5.56 30.00
C ILE A 143 -9.78 6.80 29.19
N ALA A 144 -10.22 6.90 27.95
CA ALA A 144 -9.92 8.07 27.13
C ALA A 144 -10.67 9.30 27.67
N GLU A 145 -9.94 10.33 28.11
CA GLU A 145 -10.51 11.61 28.55
C GLU A 145 -10.86 12.48 27.34
N ARG A 146 -12.00 12.21 26.72
CA ARG A 146 -12.74 13.16 25.88
C ARG A 146 -14.19 12.72 25.83
N SER A 147 -15.11 13.63 26.18
CA SER A 147 -16.49 13.51 25.74
C SER A 147 -16.46 13.43 24.22
N VAL A 148 -16.95 12.33 23.67
CA VAL A 148 -17.24 12.19 22.25
C VAL A 148 -18.34 13.22 21.98
N GLU A 149 -17.97 14.46 21.63
CA GLU A 149 -18.81 15.25 20.74
C GLU A 149 -19.12 14.35 19.54
N GLU A 150 -20.34 14.41 19.00
CA GLU A 150 -20.95 13.49 18.03
C GLU A 150 -20.19 13.32 16.68
N GLY A 151 -18.87 13.52 16.63
CA GLY A 151 -17.93 12.92 15.67
C GLY A 151 -17.75 11.44 15.96
N SER A 152 -18.61 10.65 15.31
CA SER A 152 -18.75 9.21 15.48
C SER A 152 -17.46 8.41 15.29
N PHE A 153 -17.36 7.29 16.02
CA PHE A 153 -16.43 6.18 15.89
C PHE A 153 -16.05 5.78 14.43
N MET A 154 -16.93 6.05 13.47
CA MET A 154 -16.72 6.00 12.01
C MET A 154 -15.49 6.76 11.50
N GLU A 155 -15.10 7.85 12.18
CA GLU A 155 -13.92 8.68 11.87
C GLU A 155 -12.61 7.95 12.18
N TYR A 156 -12.64 7.01 13.14
CA TYR A 156 -11.50 6.16 13.52
C TYR A 156 -11.31 4.98 12.55
N LEU A 157 -12.33 4.66 11.75
CA LEU A 157 -12.41 3.46 10.91
C LEU A 157 -12.42 3.74 9.41
N GLY A 158 -12.41 5.01 9.03
CA GLY A 158 -12.43 5.41 7.62
C GLY A 158 -13.73 5.04 6.88
N ILE A 159 -14.77 4.58 7.57
CA ILE A 159 -16.13 4.47 7.02
C ILE A 159 -16.89 5.70 7.47
N ALA A 160 -16.51 6.88 6.99
CA ALA A 160 -17.28 8.08 7.24
C ALA A 160 -18.71 7.86 6.71
N LYS A 161 -19.72 8.40 7.41
CA LYS A 161 -20.95 8.80 6.72
C LYS A 161 -20.46 9.78 5.67
N LEU A 162 -20.45 9.37 4.40
CA LEU A 162 -19.92 10.19 3.31
C LEU A 162 -20.61 11.54 3.38
N ASP A 163 -19.85 12.59 3.71
CA ASP A 163 -20.42 13.94 3.77
C ASP A 163 -21.03 14.27 2.39
N ASN A 164 -20.44 13.71 1.33
CA ASN A 164 -20.96 13.70 -0.03
C ASN A 164 -21.27 12.27 -0.53
N ALA A 165 -22.35 11.63 -0.10
CA ALA A 165 -22.68 10.25 -0.48
C ALA A 165 -22.80 9.95 -2.00
N SER A 166 -22.81 10.96 -2.88
CA SER A 166 -22.84 10.79 -4.33
C SER A 166 -22.05 11.93 -5.01
N PRO A 167 -20.70 11.86 -5.00
CA PRO A 167 -19.89 12.92 -5.56
C PRO A 167 -20.06 12.99 -7.08
N VAL A 168 -19.95 14.19 -7.64
CA VAL A 168 -19.90 14.38 -9.08
C VAL A 168 -18.57 13.82 -9.58
N VAL A 169 -18.63 12.81 -10.46
CA VAL A 169 -17.44 12.24 -11.09
C VAL A 169 -17.15 13.01 -12.37
N PHE A 170 -15.96 13.57 -12.46
CA PHE A 170 -15.52 14.35 -13.62
C PHE A 170 -14.76 13.47 -14.61
N ASN A 171 -14.86 13.83 -15.90
CA ASN A 171 -14.04 13.19 -16.91
C ASN A 171 -12.57 13.54 -16.69
N VAL A 172 -11.76 12.51 -16.55
CA VAL A 172 -10.30 12.64 -16.47
C VAL A 172 -9.78 13.23 -17.79
N LYS A 173 -8.95 14.28 -17.71
CA LYS A 173 -8.29 14.83 -18.91
C LYS A 173 -7.42 13.72 -19.50
N ARG A 174 -7.67 13.31 -20.75
CA ARG A 174 -6.71 12.46 -21.49
C ARG A 174 -5.36 13.19 -21.47
N ASN A 175 -4.27 12.48 -21.17
CA ASN A 175 -2.92 13.00 -21.34
C ASN A 175 -2.77 13.45 -22.80
N LEU A 176 -3.03 14.73 -23.05
CA LEU A 176 -2.66 15.40 -24.28
C LEU A 176 -1.29 16.00 -23.98
N GLU A 177 -0.30 15.35 -24.57
CA GLU A 177 1.13 15.67 -24.52
C GLU A 177 1.35 17.19 -24.70
N ARG A 178 1.93 17.85 -23.70
CA ARG A 178 2.64 19.10 -23.94
C ARG A 178 4.05 18.71 -24.37
N HIS A 179 4.34 18.93 -25.65
CA HIS A 179 5.70 18.98 -26.16
C HIS A 179 6.15 20.43 -26.01
N ASP A 180 6.93 20.76 -24.97
CA ASP A 180 7.75 21.96 -25.04
C ASP A 180 9.08 21.57 -25.70
N LEU A 181 9.39 22.21 -26.85
CA LEU A 181 10.56 21.90 -27.67
C LEU A 181 11.91 22.12 -26.93
N HIS A 182 11.86 22.70 -25.73
CA HIS A 182 13.00 23.02 -24.87
C HIS A 182 13.28 21.96 -23.78
N GLU A 183 12.40 20.99 -23.53
CA GLU A 183 12.63 19.90 -22.53
C GLU A 183 13.83 19.00 -22.88
N PHE A 184 14.35 19.09 -24.11
CA PHE A 184 15.47 18.30 -24.61
C PHE A 184 16.81 19.06 -24.65
N ASP A 185 16.82 20.32 -24.24
CA ASP A 185 18.02 21.15 -24.19
C ASP A 185 18.64 21.08 -22.78
N GLY A 186 19.68 20.25 -22.63
CA GLY A 186 20.41 20.10 -21.36
C GLY A 186 21.20 21.33 -20.91
N THR A 187 21.12 22.45 -21.64
CA THR A 187 21.60 23.77 -21.19
C THR A 187 20.53 24.56 -20.44
N VAL A 188 19.28 24.09 -20.47
CA VAL A 188 18.12 24.68 -19.79
C VAL A 188 17.76 23.81 -18.59
N GLU A 189 17.63 24.42 -17.42
CA GLU A 189 17.23 23.73 -16.20
C GLU A 189 15.74 23.35 -16.30
N ASP A 190 15.43 22.05 -16.25
CA ASP A 190 14.04 21.54 -16.26
C ASP A 190 13.39 21.83 -14.91
N ALA A 191 12.73 22.98 -14.83
CA ALA A 191 12.11 23.46 -13.62
C ALA A 191 10.81 22.68 -13.33
N ILE A 192 10.63 22.29 -12.08
CA ILE A 192 9.37 21.70 -11.59
C ILE A 192 8.21 22.61 -12.03
N ASP A 193 7.23 22.07 -12.75
CA ASP A 193 6.09 22.82 -13.24
C ASP A 193 4.77 22.40 -12.57
N SER A 194 3.70 23.16 -12.81
CA SER A 194 2.38 22.87 -12.23
C SER A 194 1.83 21.51 -12.66
N ARG A 195 2.21 21.04 -13.85
CA ARG A 195 1.71 19.79 -14.42
C ARG A 195 2.36 18.58 -13.77
N GLU A 196 3.67 18.60 -13.53
CA GLU A 196 4.38 17.55 -12.81
C GLU A 196 3.81 17.40 -11.40
N ILE A 197 3.54 18.52 -10.71
CA ILE A 197 2.89 18.49 -9.40
C ILE A 197 1.47 17.93 -9.50
N PHE A 198 0.69 18.29 -10.52
CA PHE A 198 -0.65 17.71 -10.75
C PHE A 198 -0.58 16.19 -10.92
N ASP A 199 0.35 15.71 -11.74
CA ASP A 199 0.53 14.28 -12.01
C ASP A 199 1.02 13.49 -10.78
N LEU A 200 1.69 14.13 -9.81
CA LEU A 200 2.03 13.50 -8.52
C LEU A 200 0.81 13.29 -7.61
N LEU A 201 -0.23 14.13 -7.77
CA LEU A 201 -1.36 14.22 -6.85
C LEU A 201 -2.63 13.57 -7.38
N ARG A 202 -2.81 13.50 -8.70
CA ARG A 202 -4.07 13.07 -9.35
C ARG A 202 -4.59 11.69 -8.96
N ASP A 203 -3.70 10.77 -8.58
CA ASP A 203 -4.00 9.37 -8.25
C ASP A 203 -4.16 9.11 -6.75
N ILE A 204 -4.03 10.13 -5.89
CA ILE A 204 -4.34 10.00 -4.47
C ILE A 204 -5.82 9.62 -4.36
N ASN A 205 -6.17 8.55 -3.63
CA ASN A 205 -7.57 8.25 -3.37
C ASN A 205 -8.11 9.18 -2.29
N ASP A 206 -9.34 9.61 -2.51
CA ASP A 206 -10.04 10.45 -1.56
C ASP A 206 -10.31 9.68 -0.25
N PRO A 207 -10.19 10.35 0.90
CA PRO A 207 -10.44 9.74 2.19
C PRO A 207 -11.92 9.43 2.46
N GLU A 208 -12.83 10.09 1.77
CA GLU A 208 -14.27 9.80 1.82
C GLU A 208 -14.64 8.81 0.71
N HIS A 209 -14.03 8.90 -0.48
CA HIS A 209 -14.45 8.12 -1.65
C HIS A 209 -13.41 7.15 -2.21
N PRO A 210 -13.83 6.02 -2.82
CA PRO A 210 -12.92 5.11 -3.52
C PRO A 210 -12.36 5.68 -4.85
N LEU A 211 -12.58 6.97 -5.12
CA LEU A 211 -12.22 7.68 -6.35
C LEU A 211 -10.99 8.54 -6.10
N THR A 212 -10.24 8.85 -7.17
CA THR A 212 -9.04 9.67 -7.05
C THR A 212 -9.37 11.17 -6.92
N LEU A 213 -8.43 11.96 -6.38
CA LEU A 213 -8.59 13.40 -6.25
C LEU A 213 -8.84 14.09 -7.61
N GLU A 214 -8.32 13.55 -8.72
CA GLU A 214 -8.65 14.07 -10.06
C GLU A 214 -10.07 13.70 -10.49
N GLN A 215 -10.51 12.45 -10.27
CA GLN A 215 -11.87 12.02 -10.63
C GLN A 215 -12.94 12.82 -9.90
N LEU A 216 -12.60 13.35 -8.72
CA LEU A 216 -13.45 14.21 -7.90
C LEU A 216 -13.21 15.71 -8.12
N ASN A 217 -12.25 16.07 -8.99
CA ASN A 217 -11.85 17.45 -9.25
C ASN A 217 -11.38 18.21 -7.99
N VAL A 218 -10.92 17.45 -6.98
CA VAL A 218 -10.38 17.97 -5.73
C VAL A 218 -9.02 18.62 -5.96
N VAL A 219 -8.22 18.05 -6.87
CA VAL A 219 -6.98 18.67 -7.35
C VAL A 219 -7.15 19.01 -8.82
N GLN A 220 -6.67 20.19 -9.21
CA GLN A 220 -6.71 20.71 -10.58
C GLN A 220 -5.36 21.33 -10.92
N GLU A 221 -4.89 21.13 -12.15
CA GLU A 221 -3.64 21.74 -12.62
C GLU A 221 -3.65 23.27 -12.52
N ASP A 222 -4.79 23.89 -12.84
CA ASP A 222 -4.96 25.36 -12.83
C ASP A 222 -4.91 25.96 -11.42
N LEU A 223 -4.99 25.11 -10.38
CA LEU A 223 -4.92 25.49 -8.97
C LEU A 223 -3.53 25.23 -8.35
N ILE A 224 -2.56 24.84 -9.17
CA ILE A 224 -1.18 24.60 -8.75
C ILE A 224 -0.31 25.69 -9.34
N SER A 225 0.49 26.34 -8.49
CA SER A 225 1.48 27.32 -8.92
C SER A 225 2.87 26.93 -8.43
N VAL A 226 3.85 26.97 -9.32
CA VAL A 226 5.26 26.79 -8.98
C VAL A 226 5.99 28.10 -9.25
N LYS A 227 6.72 28.59 -8.25
CA LYS A 227 7.52 29.81 -8.33
C LYS A 227 8.97 29.47 -8.04
N ASN A 228 9.88 30.10 -8.76
CA ASN A 228 11.31 30.00 -8.50
C ASN A 228 11.83 31.43 -8.25
N ASP A 229 12.08 31.74 -6.98
CA ASP A 229 12.59 33.04 -6.55
C ASP A 229 14.02 32.82 -6.01
N ASP A 230 15.03 33.34 -6.71
CA ASP A 230 16.45 33.30 -6.30
C ASP A 230 16.98 31.92 -5.88
N GLY A 231 16.53 30.85 -6.54
CA GLY A 231 16.94 29.47 -6.27
C GLY A 231 16.11 28.73 -5.21
N GLU A 232 15.12 29.40 -4.61
CA GLU A 232 14.10 28.74 -3.78
C GLU A 232 12.85 28.42 -4.62
N VAL A 233 12.63 27.13 -4.87
CA VAL A 233 11.42 26.65 -5.53
C VAL A 233 10.29 26.54 -4.52
N THR A 234 9.18 27.24 -4.76
CA THR A 234 7.96 27.17 -3.98
C THR A 234 6.84 26.53 -4.80
N VAL A 235 6.31 25.41 -4.30
CA VAL A 235 5.14 24.71 -4.85
C VAL A 235 3.94 25.04 -3.97
N ASP A 236 2.94 25.71 -4.55
CA ASP A 236 1.70 26.10 -3.89
C ASP A 236 0.53 25.40 -4.56
N VAL A 237 -0.10 24.50 -3.81
CA VAL A 237 -1.23 23.67 -4.24
C VAL A 237 -2.49 24.13 -3.54
N GLN A 238 -3.47 24.56 -4.32
CA GLN A 238 -4.84 24.73 -3.84
C GLN A 238 -5.68 23.50 -4.21
N PHE A 239 -6.43 22.99 -3.24
CA PHE A 239 -7.36 21.89 -3.46
C PHE A 239 -8.78 22.28 -3.04
N THR A 240 -9.77 21.70 -3.71
CA THR A 240 -11.19 22.02 -3.55
C THR A 240 -11.90 20.79 -2.99
N PRO A 241 -12.26 20.76 -1.69
CA PRO A 241 -13.05 19.68 -1.14
C PRO A 241 -14.35 19.48 -1.93
N THR A 242 -14.86 18.25 -1.97
CA THR A 242 -16.04 17.92 -2.80
C THR A 242 -17.31 18.67 -2.37
N ILE A 243 -17.38 19.12 -1.10
CA ILE A 243 -18.45 19.93 -0.54
C ILE A 243 -17.93 20.92 0.53
N PRO A 244 -18.66 22.01 0.82
CA PRO A 244 -18.21 23.05 1.75
C PRO A 244 -18.10 22.67 3.23
N HIS A 245 -18.61 21.49 3.60
CA HIS A 245 -18.66 20.98 4.98
C HIS A 245 -17.89 19.66 5.17
N CYS A 246 -17.04 19.29 4.21
CA CYS A 246 -16.23 18.05 4.22
C CYS A 246 -15.38 17.93 5.49
N SER A 247 -15.71 16.94 6.33
CA SER A 247 -14.99 16.63 7.56
C SER A 247 -13.56 16.14 7.29
N MET A 248 -13.33 15.48 6.15
CA MET A 248 -12.01 14.96 5.78
C MET A 248 -11.10 15.96 5.06
N ALA A 249 -11.51 17.22 4.87
CA ALA A 249 -10.72 18.21 4.13
C ALA A 249 -9.29 18.40 4.70
N THR A 250 -9.12 18.28 6.02
CA THR A 250 -7.79 18.34 6.66
C THR A 250 -6.93 17.11 6.30
N LEU A 251 -7.54 15.93 6.22
CA LEU A 251 -6.85 14.69 5.87
C LEU A 251 -6.44 14.67 4.39
N ILE A 252 -7.29 15.20 3.50
CA ILE A 252 -6.97 15.42 2.08
C ILE A 252 -5.72 16.31 1.97
N GLY A 253 -5.73 17.46 2.66
CA GLY A 253 -4.60 18.39 2.64
C GLY A 253 -3.31 17.79 3.20
N LEU A 254 -3.41 16.96 4.25
CA LEU A 254 -2.27 16.23 4.80
C LEU A 254 -1.75 15.15 3.85
N ALA A 255 -2.63 14.40 3.17
CA ALA A 255 -2.24 13.40 2.17
C ALA A 255 -1.48 14.02 1.00
N ILE A 256 -1.99 15.14 0.46
CA ILE A 256 -1.30 15.95 -0.56
C ILE A 256 0.08 16.39 -0.06
N LYS A 257 0.14 16.96 1.14
CA LYS A 257 1.39 17.48 1.71
C LYS A 257 2.43 16.38 1.93
N VAL A 258 2.02 15.22 2.46
CA VAL A 258 2.88 14.05 2.66
C VAL A 258 3.40 13.51 1.33
N LYS A 259 2.54 13.43 0.31
CA LYS A 259 2.92 12.96 -1.03
C LYS A 259 4.01 13.84 -1.62
N LEU A 260 3.84 15.15 -1.55
CA LEU A 260 4.82 16.13 -2.04
C LEU A 260 6.12 16.07 -1.22
N PHE A 261 6.06 15.97 0.10
CA PHE A 261 7.26 15.81 0.94
C PHE A 261 8.08 14.56 0.62
N ARG A 262 7.42 13.47 0.22
CA ARG A 262 8.08 12.22 -0.17
C ARG A 262 8.62 12.25 -1.61
N SER A 263 8.05 13.10 -2.46
CA SER A 263 8.31 13.08 -3.91
C SER A 263 9.23 14.22 -4.37
N LEU A 264 9.27 15.34 -3.64
CA LEU A 264 10.07 16.52 -3.98
C LEU A 264 11.33 16.62 -3.12
N HIS A 265 12.34 17.33 -3.64
CA HIS A 265 13.59 17.56 -2.91
C HIS A 265 13.33 18.38 -1.63
N PRO A 266 14.03 18.13 -0.50
CA PRO A 266 13.80 18.83 0.77
C PRO A 266 14.01 20.36 0.72
N SER A 267 14.69 20.89 -0.30
CA SER A 267 14.84 22.34 -0.52
C SER A 267 13.58 23.01 -1.09
N VAL A 268 12.63 22.23 -1.61
CA VAL A 268 11.39 22.77 -2.20
C VAL A 268 10.42 23.16 -1.08
N ARG A 269 9.99 24.43 -1.10
CA ARG A 269 8.99 24.94 -0.16
C ARG A 269 7.59 24.51 -0.61
N ILE A 270 6.94 23.67 0.20
CA ILE A 270 5.61 23.15 -0.10
C ILE A 270 4.53 23.91 0.69
N ILE A 271 3.58 24.50 -0.02
CA ILE A 271 2.38 25.16 0.50
C ILE A 271 1.16 24.38 0.01
N VAL A 272 0.29 23.98 0.93
CA VAL A 272 -0.97 23.29 0.62
C VAL A 272 -2.09 24.02 1.34
N ARG A 273 -3.14 24.41 0.62
CA ARG A 273 -4.26 25.18 1.15
C ARG A 273 -5.57 24.84 0.44
N ILE A 274 -6.68 25.16 1.08
CA ILE A 274 -8.00 25.01 0.47
C ILE A 274 -8.28 26.21 -0.44
N THR A 275 -8.90 25.96 -1.60
CA THR A 275 -9.36 27.01 -2.52
C THR A 275 -10.31 27.98 -1.80
N PRO A 276 -10.06 29.29 -1.79
CA PRO A 276 -10.89 30.25 -1.06
C PRO A 276 -12.38 30.18 -1.44
N GLY A 277 -13.26 30.23 -0.44
CA GLY A 277 -14.72 30.20 -0.64
C GLY A 277 -15.31 28.81 -0.94
N THR A 278 -14.50 27.75 -1.01
CA THR A 278 -14.97 26.38 -1.30
C THR A 278 -15.26 25.53 -0.06
N HIS A 279 -14.85 25.98 1.13
CA HIS A 279 -15.06 25.28 2.39
C HIS A 279 -15.32 26.26 3.55
N ASN A 280 -16.24 25.92 4.44
CA ASN A 280 -16.69 26.80 5.52
C ASN A 280 -15.59 27.13 6.53
N ASN A 281 -14.67 26.17 6.74
CA ASN A 281 -13.52 26.33 7.62
C ASN A 281 -12.20 26.40 6.82
N GLY A 282 -12.25 26.79 5.54
CA GLY A 282 -11.11 26.73 4.61
C GLY A 282 -9.85 27.45 5.12
N ASP A 283 -10.01 28.66 5.67
CA ASP A 283 -8.90 29.45 6.21
C ASP A 283 -8.26 28.82 7.44
N ALA A 284 -9.09 28.27 8.33
CA ALA A 284 -8.62 27.60 9.53
C ALA A 284 -7.81 26.35 9.18
N ILE A 285 -8.30 25.52 8.25
CA ILE A 285 -7.61 24.31 7.79
C ILE A 285 -6.31 24.68 7.07
N SER A 286 -6.34 25.69 6.20
CA SER A 286 -5.13 26.16 5.49
C SER A 286 -4.05 26.66 6.47
N LYS A 287 -4.47 27.35 7.55
CA LYS A 287 -3.56 27.76 8.62
C LYS A 287 -2.98 26.55 9.38
N GLN A 288 -3.78 25.51 9.63
CA GLN A 288 -3.29 24.27 10.25
C GLN A 288 -2.29 23.54 9.37
N LEU A 289 -2.55 23.48 8.05
CA LEU A 289 -1.63 22.86 7.09
C LEU A 289 -0.32 23.66 6.97
N ALA A 290 -0.31 24.96 7.23
CA ALA A 290 0.89 25.79 7.21
C ALA A 290 1.80 25.60 8.44
N ASP A 291 1.26 25.08 9.55
CA ASP A 291 2.00 24.88 10.80
C ASP A 291 2.96 23.69 10.69
N LYS A 292 4.26 23.98 10.66
CA LYS A 292 5.32 22.96 10.46
C LYS A 292 5.39 21.96 11.61
N GLU A 293 5.21 22.40 12.85
CA GLU A 293 5.28 21.51 14.02
C GLU A 293 4.07 20.58 14.06
N ARG A 294 2.89 21.12 13.76
CA ARG A 294 1.65 20.35 13.71
C ARG A 294 1.67 19.31 12.58
N VAL A 295 2.19 19.68 11.41
CA VAL A 295 2.34 18.74 10.29
C VAL A 295 3.37 17.65 10.61
N ALA A 296 4.51 18.01 11.22
CA ALA A 296 5.50 17.02 11.64
C ALA A 296 4.90 16.03 12.67
N ALA A 297 4.17 16.53 13.67
CA ALA A 297 3.49 15.69 14.65
C ALA A 297 2.40 14.80 14.02
N ALA A 298 1.69 15.31 13.00
CA ALA A 298 0.73 14.54 12.22
C ALA A 298 1.41 13.42 11.41
N MET A 299 2.58 13.70 10.84
CA MET A 299 3.38 12.72 10.08
C MET A 299 4.06 11.66 10.97
N GLU A 300 4.27 11.96 12.25
CA GLU A 300 4.78 11.00 13.24
C GLU A 300 3.66 10.16 13.87
N ASN A 301 2.39 10.53 13.67
CA ASN A 301 1.25 9.77 14.17
C ASN A 301 1.03 8.51 13.31
N PRO A 302 1.25 7.30 13.86
CA PRO A 302 1.16 6.07 13.07
C PRO A 302 -0.23 5.84 12.48
N ASN A 303 -1.30 6.19 13.20
CA ASN A 303 -2.68 5.97 12.78
C ASN A 303 -3.09 6.90 11.63
N LEU A 304 -2.66 8.17 11.71
CA LEU A 304 -2.91 9.13 10.65
C LEU A 304 -2.12 8.76 9.39
N MET A 305 -0.88 8.32 9.57
CA MET A 305 -0.06 7.81 8.47
C MET A 305 -0.63 6.54 7.87
N GLU A 306 -1.18 5.64 8.66
CA GLU A 306 -1.87 4.44 8.18
C GLU A 306 -3.12 4.80 7.35
N ALA A 307 -3.93 5.77 7.78
CA ALA A 307 -5.07 6.25 7.01
C ALA A 307 -4.68 6.94 5.68
N VAL A 308 -3.55 7.67 5.68
CA VAL A 308 -2.97 8.28 4.47
C VAL A 308 -2.36 7.21 3.55
N ASN A 309 -1.68 6.22 4.11
CA ASN A 309 -1.02 5.14 3.36
C ASN A 309 -2.06 4.12 2.83
N ALA A 310 -3.10 3.75 3.58
CA ALA A 310 -4.10 2.73 3.19
C ALA A 310 -4.86 3.07 1.90
N ARG A 311 -4.81 4.34 1.50
CA ARG A 311 -5.51 4.91 0.35
C ARG A 311 -4.56 5.18 -0.83
N GLU A 312 -3.29 4.80 -0.72
CA GLU A 312 -2.37 4.66 -1.84
C GLU A 312 -2.26 3.17 -2.20
N HIS A 313 -2.12 2.81 -3.49
CA HIS A 313 -1.40 1.56 -3.78
C HIS A 313 0.02 1.75 -3.20
N ASN A 314 0.28 1.15 -2.04
CA ASN A 314 1.43 1.40 -1.15
C ASN A 314 2.78 0.92 -1.69
N TYR A 315 3.04 1.11 -2.99
CA TYR A 315 4.36 0.89 -3.55
C TYR A 315 5.27 2.07 -3.21
N ARG A 316 6.46 1.76 -2.70
CA ARG A 316 7.42 2.77 -2.22
C ARG A 316 7.94 3.73 -3.30
N ALA A 317 7.73 3.41 -4.57
CA ALA A 317 8.11 4.24 -5.70
C ALA A 317 7.21 3.96 -6.92
N ARG A 318 7.06 4.98 -7.78
CA ARG A 318 6.30 4.89 -9.04
C ARG A 318 6.84 3.81 -10.00
N SER A 319 8.10 3.40 -9.85
CA SER A 319 8.68 2.32 -10.67
C SER A 319 7.92 1.00 -10.52
N ALA A 320 7.19 0.75 -9.42
CA ALA A 320 6.34 -0.44 -9.28
C ALA A 320 5.31 -0.58 -10.41
N PHE A 321 4.66 0.52 -10.80
CA PHE A 321 3.64 0.49 -11.85
C PHE A 321 4.23 0.11 -13.21
N LYS A 322 5.49 0.47 -13.48
CA LYS A 322 6.22 0.02 -14.67
C LYS A 322 6.36 -1.50 -14.69
N LEU A 323 6.75 -2.10 -13.57
CA LEU A 323 6.88 -3.57 -13.46
C LEU A 323 5.53 -4.26 -13.61
N ILE A 324 4.48 -3.76 -12.94
CA ILE A 324 3.11 -4.28 -13.07
C ILE A 324 2.66 -4.27 -14.52
N GLU A 325 2.89 -3.16 -15.23
CA GLU A 325 2.49 -3.01 -16.62
C GLU A 325 3.27 -3.96 -17.55
N ILE A 326 4.60 -4.05 -17.40
CA ILE A 326 5.43 -4.97 -18.17
C ILE A 326 4.98 -6.41 -17.90
N ASN A 327 4.70 -6.78 -16.64
CA ASN A 327 4.21 -8.12 -16.32
C ASN A 327 2.82 -8.39 -16.89
N ALA A 328 1.89 -7.42 -16.85
CA ALA A 328 0.56 -7.59 -17.44
C ALA A 328 0.63 -7.95 -18.94
N ARG A 329 1.60 -7.37 -19.66
CA ARG A 329 1.84 -7.66 -21.09
C ARG A 329 2.57 -8.97 -21.34
N HIS A 330 3.55 -9.31 -20.50
CA HIS A 330 4.52 -10.38 -20.81
C HIS A 330 4.44 -11.62 -19.91
N LYS A 331 3.68 -11.53 -18.81
CA LYS A 331 3.30 -12.60 -17.88
C LYS A 331 4.47 -13.48 -17.43
N PHE A 332 5.60 -12.84 -17.12
CA PHE A 332 6.84 -13.54 -16.79
C PHE A 332 6.97 -13.79 -15.27
N LEU A 333 6.18 -13.13 -14.43
CA LEU A 333 6.11 -13.37 -12.99
C LEU A 333 5.03 -14.39 -12.59
N ASP A 334 4.01 -14.63 -13.42
CA ASP A 334 2.82 -15.44 -13.08
C ASP A 334 3.14 -16.86 -12.58
N ASN A 335 4.28 -17.43 -12.99
CA ASN A 335 4.74 -18.76 -12.57
C ASN A 335 6.14 -18.73 -11.92
N ALA A 336 6.61 -17.55 -11.51
CA ALA A 336 7.88 -17.42 -10.82
C ALA A 336 7.70 -17.75 -9.33
N SER A 337 8.64 -18.53 -8.78
CA SER A 337 8.72 -18.82 -7.35
C SER A 337 9.96 -18.20 -6.72
N VAL A 338 11.08 -18.15 -7.45
CA VAL A 338 12.36 -17.60 -6.99
C VAL A 338 12.75 -16.40 -7.84
N VAL A 339 12.80 -15.21 -7.23
CA VAL A 339 13.10 -13.95 -7.92
C VAL A 339 14.23 -13.20 -7.23
N VAL A 340 15.16 -12.65 -8.00
CA VAL A 340 16.23 -11.77 -7.50
C VAL A 340 16.05 -10.38 -8.10
N ASP A 341 16.03 -9.35 -7.25
CA ASP A 341 15.93 -7.94 -7.63
C ASP A 341 17.23 -7.20 -7.32
N LEU A 342 17.93 -6.76 -8.37
CA LEU A 342 19.21 -6.06 -8.31
C LEU A 342 18.99 -4.55 -8.44
N GLY A 343 19.44 -3.77 -7.46
CA GLY A 343 19.10 -2.35 -7.39
C GLY A 343 17.71 -2.13 -6.80
N ALA A 344 17.39 -2.89 -5.75
CA ALA A 344 16.04 -3.00 -5.24
C ALA A 344 15.56 -1.77 -4.45
N ALA A 345 16.41 -0.81 -4.05
CA ALA A 345 15.95 0.34 -3.25
C ALA A 345 15.04 1.26 -4.09
N PRO A 346 13.91 1.76 -3.53
CA PRO A 346 13.48 1.69 -2.12
C PRO A 346 12.69 0.41 -1.75
N GLY A 347 12.48 -0.50 -2.68
CA GLY A 347 11.82 -1.81 -2.48
C GLY A 347 10.51 -1.96 -3.24
N SER A 348 10.18 -1.05 -4.15
CA SER A 348 8.91 -1.03 -4.88
C SER A 348 8.71 -2.28 -5.76
N TRP A 349 9.74 -2.72 -6.47
CA TRP A 349 9.70 -3.94 -7.30
C TRP A 349 9.63 -5.20 -6.43
N CYS A 350 10.39 -5.27 -5.34
CA CYS A 350 10.24 -6.32 -4.32
C CYS A 350 8.81 -6.45 -3.77
N GLN A 351 8.10 -5.34 -3.53
CA GLN A 351 6.69 -5.38 -3.08
C GLN A 351 5.80 -6.03 -4.14
N VAL A 352 5.88 -5.57 -5.40
CA VAL A 352 5.13 -6.14 -6.53
C VAL A 352 5.42 -7.63 -6.68
N VAL A 353 6.69 -8.03 -6.65
CA VAL A 353 7.09 -9.43 -6.81
C VAL A 353 6.55 -10.29 -5.66
N SER A 354 6.64 -9.82 -4.42
CA SER A 354 6.15 -10.56 -3.25
C SER A 354 4.64 -10.80 -3.29
N GLU A 355 3.87 -9.90 -3.91
CA GLU A 355 2.42 -10.03 -4.06
C GLU A 355 2.05 -10.96 -5.23
N LEU A 356 2.79 -10.90 -6.33
CA LEU A 356 2.49 -11.65 -7.56
C LEU A 356 3.01 -13.08 -7.55
N THR A 357 4.13 -13.34 -6.88
CA THR A 357 4.76 -14.66 -6.86
C THR A 357 4.30 -15.47 -5.66
N LYS A 358 4.07 -16.78 -5.85
CA LYS A 358 3.55 -17.68 -4.81
C LYS A 358 4.32 -19.00 -4.78
N SER A 359 4.25 -19.69 -3.65
CA SER A 359 4.75 -21.06 -3.56
C SER A 359 3.96 -21.95 -4.50
N THR A 360 4.65 -22.82 -5.23
CA THR A 360 4.03 -23.86 -6.04
C THR A 360 4.13 -25.21 -5.33
N LEU A 361 3.46 -26.24 -5.84
CA LEU A 361 3.58 -27.61 -5.33
C LEU A 361 5.02 -28.14 -5.37
N VAL A 362 5.88 -27.55 -6.20
CA VAL A 362 7.22 -28.06 -6.50
C VAL A 362 8.32 -27.15 -5.96
N ARG A 363 8.07 -25.84 -5.82
CA ARG A 363 9.09 -24.86 -5.43
C ARG A 363 8.54 -23.83 -4.45
N GLU A 364 9.27 -23.64 -3.36
CA GLU A 364 8.98 -22.62 -2.35
C GLU A 364 9.22 -21.22 -2.91
N HIS A 365 8.34 -20.30 -2.55
CA HIS A 365 8.49 -18.87 -2.82
C HIS A 365 9.74 -18.29 -2.13
N PHE A 366 10.55 -17.53 -2.87
CA PHE A 366 11.70 -16.81 -2.34
C PHE A 366 12.03 -15.57 -3.17
N VAL A 367 12.01 -14.40 -2.53
CA VAL A 367 12.40 -13.13 -3.15
C VAL A 367 13.66 -12.60 -2.46
N LEU A 368 14.66 -12.21 -3.24
CA LEU A 368 15.90 -11.60 -2.76
C LEU A 368 16.11 -10.22 -3.39
N GLY A 369 16.00 -9.16 -2.59
CA GLY A 369 16.33 -7.78 -3.01
C GLY A 369 17.73 -7.37 -2.55
N ILE A 370 18.50 -6.75 -3.42
CA ILE A 370 19.89 -6.34 -3.15
C ILE A 370 20.10 -4.90 -3.60
N ASP A 371 20.66 -4.06 -2.72
CA ASP A 371 20.96 -2.68 -3.07
C ASP A 371 22.14 -2.11 -2.25
N LEU A 372 22.79 -1.08 -2.81
CA LEU A 372 23.80 -0.27 -2.13
C LEU A 372 23.20 0.60 -1.01
N GLN A 373 21.91 0.89 -1.07
CA GLN A 373 21.17 1.69 -0.10
C GLN A 373 20.43 0.82 0.92
N VAL A 374 19.88 1.46 1.95
CA VAL A 374 19.03 0.80 2.94
C VAL A 374 17.64 0.58 2.36
N ILE A 375 17.17 -0.67 2.41
CA ILE A 375 15.81 -1.04 2.04
C ILE A 375 15.05 -1.35 3.33
N ARG A 376 13.91 -0.68 3.56
CA ARG A 376 13.06 -1.01 4.72
C ARG A 376 12.53 -2.44 4.59
N PRO A 377 12.35 -3.20 5.70
CA PRO A 377 11.84 -4.57 5.65
C PRO A 377 10.55 -4.71 4.83
N ILE A 378 10.43 -5.78 4.04
CA ILE A 378 9.22 -6.14 3.29
C ILE A 378 8.85 -7.57 3.71
N PRO A 379 7.61 -7.85 4.15
CA PRO A 379 7.18 -9.20 4.51
C PRO A 379 7.42 -10.18 3.36
N GLY A 380 7.95 -11.37 3.66
CA GLY A 380 8.20 -12.41 2.65
C GLY A 380 9.46 -12.21 1.79
N VAL A 381 10.14 -11.06 1.90
CA VAL A 381 11.32 -10.73 1.08
C VAL A 381 12.60 -10.77 1.91
N HIS A 382 13.64 -11.42 1.40
CA HIS A 382 14.98 -11.35 1.94
C HIS A 382 15.69 -10.13 1.36
N LEU A 383 16.19 -9.23 2.21
CA LEU A 383 16.81 -7.98 1.77
C LEU A 383 18.28 -7.92 2.19
N MET A 384 19.15 -7.63 1.22
CA MET A 384 20.56 -7.29 1.43
C MET A 384 20.78 -5.82 1.12
N SER A 385 20.59 -4.99 2.14
CA SER A 385 20.94 -3.57 2.09
C SER A 385 22.44 -3.33 2.17
N LEU A 386 22.89 -2.14 1.77
CA LEU A 386 24.29 -1.70 1.87
C LEU A 386 25.28 -2.70 1.21
N SER A 387 24.84 -3.32 0.12
CA SER A 387 25.50 -4.45 -0.51
C SER A 387 25.76 -4.19 -1.99
N ASP A 388 27.04 -4.08 -2.33
CA ASP A 388 27.49 -3.92 -3.72
C ASP A 388 27.59 -5.29 -4.40
N VAL A 389 26.73 -5.54 -5.39
CA VAL A 389 26.67 -6.80 -6.17
C VAL A 389 27.96 -7.10 -6.94
N THR A 390 28.81 -6.10 -7.17
CA THR A 390 30.12 -6.29 -7.82
C THR A 390 31.19 -6.84 -6.87
N LYS A 391 30.97 -6.77 -5.55
CA LYS A 391 31.94 -7.24 -4.55
C LYS A 391 31.79 -8.73 -4.28
N GLN A 392 32.93 -9.42 -4.20
CA GLN A 392 32.97 -10.87 -3.99
C GLN A 392 32.32 -11.30 -2.66
N ASN A 393 32.40 -10.48 -1.61
CA ASN A 393 31.74 -10.77 -0.34
C ASN A 393 30.21 -10.77 -0.47
N THR A 394 29.64 -9.85 -1.24
CA THR A 394 28.21 -9.81 -1.55
C THR A 394 27.81 -11.02 -2.39
N GLN A 395 28.60 -11.35 -3.42
CA GLN A 395 28.36 -12.52 -4.28
C GLN A 395 28.33 -13.83 -3.49
N LYS A 396 29.25 -14.02 -2.53
CA LYS A 396 29.22 -15.17 -1.62
C LYS A 396 27.94 -15.20 -0.77
N LYS A 397 27.49 -14.05 -0.25
CA LYS A 397 26.23 -13.96 0.51
C LYS A 397 25.02 -14.30 -0.35
N ILE A 398 24.99 -13.85 -1.61
CA ILE A 398 23.96 -14.21 -2.60
C ILE A 398 23.87 -15.73 -2.73
N GLN A 399 25.00 -16.40 -2.98
CA GLN A 399 25.06 -17.86 -3.13
C GLN A 399 24.56 -18.59 -1.88
N ILE A 400 25.00 -18.14 -0.69
CA ILE A 400 24.58 -18.72 0.59
C ILE A 400 23.05 -18.59 0.79
N LEU A 401 22.48 -17.42 0.49
CA LEU A 401 21.05 -17.18 0.66
C LEU A 401 20.21 -17.95 -0.36
N LEU A 402 20.68 -18.07 -1.60
CA LEU A 402 19.99 -18.83 -2.64
C LEU A 402 20.02 -20.34 -2.38
N LYS A 403 20.99 -20.87 -1.61
CA LYS A 403 21.06 -22.31 -1.24
C LYS A 403 20.92 -23.26 -2.44
N ASN A 404 21.59 -22.93 -3.55
CA ASN A 404 21.50 -23.65 -4.84
C ASN A 404 20.12 -23.66 -5.51
N ARG A 405 19.16 -22.85 -5.04
CA ARG A 405 17.89 -22.64 -5.77
C ARG A 405 18.19 -22.07 -7.14
N GLU A 406 17.58 -22.66 -8.15
CA GLU A 406 17.55 -22.02 -9.47
C GLU A 406 16.65 -20.78 -9.39
N VAL A 407 17.00 -19.71 -10.10
CA VAL A 407 16.25 -18.45 -10.12
C VAL A 407 15.36 -18.43 -11.37
N ASP A 408 14.10 -18.04 -11.22
CA ASP A 408 13.15 -17.95 -12.33
C ASP A 408 13.28 -16.63 -13.08
N VAL A 409 13.41 -15.55 -12.31
CA VAL A 409 13.43 -14.18 -12.83
C VAL A 409 14.50 -13.38 -12.11
N ILE A 410 15.32 -12.67 -12.89
CA ILE A 410 16.22 -11.65 -12.38
C ILE A 410 15.72 -10.29 -12.88
N LEU A 411 15.57 -9.34 -11.95
CA LEU A 411 15.13 -7.99 -12.21
C LEU A 411 16.28 -7.01 -11.94
N SER A 412 16.31 -5.91 -12.67
CA SER A 412 17.15 -4.78 -12.33
C SER A 412 16.57 -3.44 -12.75
N ASP A 413 16.23 -2.59 -11.79
CA ASP A 413 15.90 -1.18 -12.00
C ASP A 413 17.11 -0.26 -11.68
N MET A 414 18.32 -0.82 -11.67
CA MET A 414 19.55 -0.07 -11.40
C MET A 414 19.78 1.04 -12.43
N ALA A 415 20.18 2.21 -11.94
CA ALA A 415 20.71 3.29 -12.76
C ALA A 415 21.94 3.92 -12.08
N PRO A 416 22.97 4.30 -12.83
CA PRO A 416 24.06 5.11 -12.28
C PRO A 416 23.54 6.51 -11.93
N ASN A 417 24.27 7.23 -11.07
CA ASN A 417 24.00 8.66 -10.87
C ASN A 417 24.16 9.38 -12.22
N PRO A 418 23.16 10.15 -12.66
CA PRO A 418 23.24 10.87 -13.92
C PRO A 418 24.38 11.88 -13.87
N SER A 419 25.15 11.97 -14.95
CA SER A 419 26.17 13.01 -15.14
C SER A 419 25.64 14.22 -15.88
N GLY A 420 24.47 14.10 -16.53
CA GLY A 420 23.89 15.14 -17.38
C GLY A 420 24.34 15.05 -18.84
N ASP A 421 25.30 14.17 -19.17
CA ASP A 421 25.65 13.84 -20.56
C ASP A 421 25.00 12.50 -20.95
N SER A 422 24.03 12.56 -21.87
CA SER A 422 23.27 11.40 -22.32
C SER A 422 24.13 10.27 -22.89
N LYS A 423 25.26 10.57 -23.53
CA LYS A 423 26.17 9.54 -24.07
C LYS A 423 26.94 8.85 -22.95
N VAL A 424 27.48 9.63 -22.01
CA VAL A 424 28.21 9.10 -20.86
C VAL A 424 27.27 8.28 -19.97
N ASP A 425 26.07 8.78 -19.73
CA ASP A 425 25.06 8.12 -18.91
C ASP A 425 24.58 6.83 -19.58
N HIS A 426 24.36 6.83 -20.90
CA HIS A 426 24.09 5.62 -21.68
C HIS A 426 25.21 4.58 -21.55
N GLU A 427 26.48 4.98 -21.73
CA GLU A 427 27.60 4.05 -21.59
C GLU A 427 27.67 3.46 -20.18
N ARG A 428 27.46 4.27 -19.14
CA ARG A 428 27.49 3.83 -17.74
C ARG A 428 26.39 2.84 -17.43
N ILE A 429 25.15 3.07 -17.87
CA ILE A 429 24.05 2.15 -17.59
C ILE A 429 24.19 0.84 -18.37
N ILE A 430 24.68 0.88 -19.62
CA ILE A 430 24.98 -0.33 -20.39
C ILE A 430 26.09 -1.14 -19.73
N ASP A 431 27.18 -0.50 -19.29
CA ASP A 431 28.26 -1.17 -18.56
C ASP A 431 27.77 -1.79 -17.24
N LEU A 432 26.86 -1.11 -16.54
CA LEU A 432 26.22 -1.63 -15.33
C LEU A 432 25.36 -2.87 -15.64
N CYS A 433 24.56 -2.81 -16.70
CA CYS A 433 23.75 -3.94 -17.17
C CYS A 433 24.63 -5.13 -17.56
N ILE A 434 25.71 -4.92 -18.31
CA ILE A 434 26.68 -5.96 -18.67
C ILE A 434 27.29 -6.58 -17.41
N ARG A 435 27.76 -5.77 -16.45
CA ARG A 435 28.34 -6.28 -15.19
C ARG A 435 27.32 -7.09 -14.39
N SER A 436 26.08 -6.64 -14.31
CA SER A 436 25.00 -7.37 -13.62
C SER A 436 24.68 -8.69 -14.30
N SER A 437 24.65 -8.71 -15.65
CA SER A 437 24.34 -9.91 -16.43
C SER A 437 25.39 -11.01 -16.26
N LYS A 438 26.67 -10.66 -16.07
CA LYS A 438 27.75 -11.62 -15.79
C LYS A 438 27.55 -12.43 -14.51
N LEU A 439 26.69 -11.99 -13.59
CA LEU A 439 26.33 -12.77 -12.40
C LEU A 439 25.61 -14.08 -12.76
N PHE A 440 24.97 -14.16 -13.92
CA PHE A 440 24.21 -15.34 -14.37
C PHE A 440 24.54 -15.79 -15.81
N CYS A 441 25.04 -14.90 -16.68
CA CYS A 441 25.54 -15.20 -18.03
C CYS A 441 27.05 -15.48 -18.01
N SER A 442 27.48 -16.53 -17.32
CA SER A 442 28.89 -16.94 -17.30
C SER A 442 29.03 -18.45 -17.09
N THR A 443 30.24 -18.98 -17.33
CA THR A 443 30.56 -20.41 -17.14
C THR A 443 30.55 -20.84 -15.66
N GLN A 444 30.67 -19.89 -14.73
CA GLN A 444 30.56 -20.11 -13.29
C GLN A 444 29.65 -19.03 -12.69
N PRO A 445 28.32 -19.18 -12.83
CA PRO A 445 27.41 -18.14 -12.41
C PRO A 445 27.32 -18.03 -10.88
N ILE A 446 27.20 -16.80 -10.40
CA ILE A 446 26.90 -16.49 -8.99
C ILE A 446 25.42 -16.75 -8.71
N ILE A 447 24.56 -16.43 -9.67
CA ILE A 447 23.11 -16.64 -9.62
C ILE A 447 22.77 -17.68 -10.68
N ASN A 448 22.33 -18.86 -10.26
CA ASN A 448 21.93 -19.92 -11.19
C ASN A 448 20.55 -19.60 -11.80
N LEU A 449 20.51 -18.89 -12.92
CA LEU A 449 19.27 -18.63 -13.66
C LEU A 449 18.85 -19.93 -14.37
N ARG A 450 17.64 -20.41 -14.09
CA ARG A 450 17.19 -21.70 -14.65
C ARG A 450 17.05 -21.66 -16.16
N ARG A 451 17.02 -22.85 -16.77
CA ARG A 451 16.52 -23.00 -18.14
C ARG A 451 15.11 -22.42 -18.27
N ASP A 452 14.89 -21.70 -19.36
CA ASP A 452 13.68 -20.92 -19.63
C ASP A 452 13.46 -19.72 -18.70
N GLY A 453 14.47 -19.33 -17.93
CA GLY A 453 14.45 -18.15 -17.05
C GLY A 453 14.32 -16.83 -17.81
N THR A 454 14.01 -15.77 -17.06
CA THR A 454 13.80 -14.41 -17.59
C THR A 454 14.71 -13.38 -16.90
N PHE A 455 15.20 -12.43 -17.67
CA PHE A 455 15.90 -11.25 -17.17
C PHE A 455 15.22 -9.98 -17.68
N LEU A 456 14.96 -9.03 -16.78
CA LEU A 456 14.44 -7.71 -17.10
C LEU A 456 15.38 -6.66 -16.51
N CYS A 457 15.89 -5.74 -17.33
CA CYS A 457 16.72 -4.63 -16.84
C CYS A 457 16.36 -3.29 -17.47
N LYS A 458 16.46 -2.24 -16.67
CA LYS A 458 16.40 -0.85 -17.11
C LYS A 458 17.64 -0.49 -17.92
N ILE A 459 17.44 0.22 -19.01
CA ILE A 459 18.49 0.87 -19.79
C ILE A 459 18.07 2.31 -20.12
N TRP A 460 19.02 3.13 -20.51
CA TRP A 460 18.75 4.34 -21.28
C TRP A 460 19.12 4.05 -22.73
N ASP A 461 18.20 4.29 -23.66
CA ASP A 461 18.41 3.98 -25.06
C ASP A 461 19.56 4.81 -25.67
N GLY A 462 20.33 4.21 -26.57
CA GLY A 462 21.50 4.82 -27.17
C GLY A 462 22.30 3.86 -28.04
N CYS A 463 23.50 4.29 -28.46
CA CYS A 463 24.27 3.64 -29.51
C CYS A 463 24.70 2.19 -29.21
N ARG A 464 24.88 1.83 -27.93
CA ARG A 464 25.29 0.49 -27.47
C ARG A 464 24.12 -0.40 -27.07
N THR A 465 22.87 0.04 -27.22
CA THR A 465 21.68 -0.81 -26.98
C THR A 465 21.73 -2.09 -27.84
N ALA A 466 22.12 -1.96 -29.12
CA ALA A 466 22.22 -3.09 -30.03
C ALA A 466 23.35 -4.07 -29.65
N GLU A 467 24.49 -3.55 -29.20
CA GLU A 467 25.62 -4.35 -28.68
C GLU A 467 25.16 -5.21 -27.50
N PHE A 468 24.51 -4.58 -26.51
CA PHE A 468 24.04 -5.28 -25.32
C PHE A 468 22.93 -6.29 -25.63
N THR A 469 22.03 -5.95 -26.56
CA THR A 469 20.99 -6.87 -27.06
C THR A 469 21.62 -8.11 -27.69
N ASN A 470 22.62 -7.93 -28.58
CA ASN A 470 23.34 -9.03 -29.23
C ASN A 470 24.12 -9.88 -28.22
N TYR A 471 24.67 -9.26 -27.18
CA TYR A 471 25.30 -9.99 -26.07
C TYR A 471 24.29 -10.90 -25.36
N LEU A 472 23.11 -10.39 -25.00
CA LEU A 472 22.07 -11.20 -24.33
C LEU A 472 21.50 -12.30 -25.25
N GLN A 473 21.41 -12.08 -26.56
CA GLN A 473 20.94 -13.09 -27.52
C GLN A 473 21.83 -14.34 -27.58
N GLN A 474 23.06 -14.28 -27.07
CA GLN A 474 23.91 -15.47 -26.94
C GLN A 474 23.42 -16.43 -25.84
N TYR A 475 22.61 -15.94 -24.90
CA TYR A 475 22.16 -16.68 -23.71
C TYR A 475 20.64 -16.83 -23.62
N PHE A 476 19.87 -16.10 -24.44
CA PHE A 476 18.41 -16.06 -24.39
C PHE A 476 17.81 -16.19 -25.79
N ASP A 477 16.75 -16.98 -25.95
CA ASP A 477 16.12 -17.17 -27.27
C ASP A 477 15.38 -15.92 -27.76
N LYS A 478 14.93 -15.05 -26.84
CA LYS A 478 14.18 -13.84 -27.20
C LYS A 478 14.62 -12.66 -26.34
N VAL A 479 15.15 -11.62 -26.97
CA VAL A 479 15.50 -10.35 -26.33
C VAL A 479 14.67 -9.25 -26.98
N ILE A 480 13.87 -8.54 -26.19
CA ILE A 480 12.98 -7.48 -26.67
C ILE A 480 13.17 -6.21 -25.87
N ASN A 481 13.12 -5.08 -26.56
CA ASN A 481 13.05 -3.78 -25.94
C ASN A 481 11.58 -3.47 -25.59
N VAL A 482 11.32 -3.06 -24.35
CA VAL A 482 9.99 -2.83 -23.79
C VAL A 482 9.94 -1.45 -23.18
N LYS A 483 9.09 -0.59 -23.75
CA LYS A 483 8.74 0.69 -23.17
C LYS A 483 7.36 0.60 -22.50
N PRO A 484 7.27 0.64 -21.16
CA PRO A 484 5.98 0.71 -20.48
C PRO A 484 5.35 2.10 -20.69
N LYS A 485 4.02 2.19 -20.71
CA LYS A 485 3.30 3.48 -20.80
C LYS A 485 3.53 4.33 -19.55
N ALA A 486 3.86 3.71 -18.42
CA ALA A 486 4.26 4.39 -17.20
C ALA A 486 5.69 5.00 -17.26
N SER A 487 6.47 4.73 -18.31
CA SER A 487 7.72 5.47 -18.59
C SER A 487 7.39 6.72 -19.40
N ARG A 488 7.99 7.88 -19.06
CA ARG A 488 7.77 9.15 -19.78
C ARG A 488 8.11 8.95 -21.27
N ASP A 489 7.28 9.45 -22.18
CA ASP A 489 7.41 9.19 -23.63
C ASP A 489 8.75 9.65 -24.23
N ASN A 490 9.34 10.72 -23.68
CA ASN A 490 10.67 11.27 -24.04
C ASN A 490 11.82 10.73 -23.19
N SER A 491 11.55 9.85 -22.22
CA SER A 491 12.64 9.20 -21.50
C SER A 491 13.39 8.26 -22.43
N ALA A 492 14.72 8.37 -22.42
CA ALA A 492 15.57 7.30 -22.91
C ALA A 492 15.36 6.01 -22.10
N GLU A 493 14.74 6.09 -20.92
CA GLU A 493 14.40 4.91 -20.12
C GLU A 493 13.51 3.96 -20.91
N THR A 494 14.07 2.77 -21.11
CA THR A 494 13.39 1.62 -21.65
C THR A 494 13.90 0.39 -20.93
N TYR A 495 13.25 -0.75 -21.13
CA TYR A 495 13.63 -1.99 -20.47
C TYR A 495 13.99 -3.05 -21.50
N ILE A 496 15.08 -3.78 -21.29
CA ILE A 496 15.34 -5.00 -22.05
C ILE A 496 14.75 -6.18 -21.28
N LEU A 497 13.84 -6.89 -21.93
CA LEU A 497 13.26 -8.14 -21.47
C LEU A 497 13.84 -9.30 -22.29
N ALA A 498 14.72 -10.08 -21.66
CA ALA A 498 15.32 -11.28 -22.20
C ALA A 498 14.62 -12.52 -21.62
N LYS A 499 14.07 -13.38 -22.49
CA LYS A 499 13.27 -14.55 -22.13
C LYS A 499 13.90 -15.81 -22.70
N LYS A 500 13.59 -16.93 -22.03
CA LYS A 500 14.05 -18.27 -22.40
C LYS A 500 15.58 -18.39 -22.33
N PHE A 501 16.11 -18.32 -21.11
CA PHE A 501 17.52 -18.58 -20.88
C PHE A 501 17.88 -20.00 -21.34
N ASN A 502 18.87 -20.11 -22.24
CA ASN A 502 19.22 -21.33 -22.94
C ASN A 502 20.59 -21.90 -22.54
N CYS A 503 21.37 -21.14 -21.78
CA CYS A 503 22.67 -21.58 -21.28
C CYS A 503 22.45 -22.51 -20.09
N THR A 504 22.56 -23.82 -20.32
CA THR A 504 22.67 -24.80 -19.23
C THR A 504 24.03 -24.64 -18.58
N VAL A 505 24.02 -24.38 -17.26
CA VAL A 505 25.19 -24.53 -16.38
C VAL A 505 25.65 -25.99 -16.36
#